data_AF-A0A067DJI4-F1
#
_entry.id   AF-A0A067DJI4-F1
#
_cell.length_a   1.000
_cell.length_b   1.000
_cell.length_c   1.000
_cell.angle_alpha   90.00
_cell.angle_beta   90.00
_cell.angle_gamma   90.00
#
_symmetry.space_group_name_H-M   'P 1'
#
loop_
_entity.id
_entity.type
_entity.pdbx_description
1 polymer ?
#
loop_
_entity_poly.entity_id
_entity_poly.type
_entity_poly.pdbx_seq_one_letter_code
_entity_poly.pdbx_strand_id
1 'polypeptide(L)'
;MMTLQFIGNVHADEPVGRELLILLANWICNNHMKDPLVRLIAENMHLHIFPSMNPDGYALKRLGNENNTVLNRDFPYQVTSCNFGFLTSFFMKTKLNLKIVLHK
;
A
#
# COMPACT_ATOMS: atom_id res chain seq x y z
N MET A 1 -5.53 12.19 -15.88
CA MET A 1 -4.60 11.27 -15.21
C MET A 1 -5.38 10.43 -14.21
N MET A 2 -5.35 9.11 -14.33
CA MET A 2 -6.03 8.20 -13.37
C MET A 2 -5.12 7.95 -12.17
N THR A 3 -5.67 7.87 -10.96
CA THR A 3 -4.89 7.57 -9.74
C THR A 3 -5.27 6.18 -9.22
N LEU A 4 -4.28 5.31 -9.04
CA LEU A 4 -4.47 3.98 -8.45
C LEU A 4 -3.55 3.80 -7.24
N GLN A 5 -4.04 3.03 -6.27
CA GLN A 5 -3.28 2.66 -5.07
C GLN A 5 -3.24 1.15 -4.95
N PHE A 6 -2.04 0.60 -4.77
CA PHE A 6 -1.83 -0.81 -4.44
C PHE A 6 -1.27 -0.91 -3.03
N ILE A 7 -1.94 -1.69 -2.19
CA ILE A 7 -1.61 -1.85 -0.78
C ILE A 7 -1.41 -3.34 -0.51
N GLY A 8 -0.28 -3.69 0.09
CA GLY A 8 0.07 -5.05 0.48
C GLY A 8 0.26 -5.19 1.97
N ASN A 9 0.28 -6.45 2.44
CA ASN A 9 0.67 -6.83 3.79
C ASN A 9 -0.08 -6.02 4.87
N VAL A 10 -1.42 -6.05 4.77
CA VAL A 10 -2.36 -5.56 5.79
C VAL A 10 -2.42 -6.56 6.95
N HIS A 11 -2.52 -7.85 6.62
CA HIS A 11 -2.16 -8.94 7.50
C HIS A 11 -0.65 -9.14 7.41
N ALA A 12 0.02 -8.97 8.54
CA ALA A 12 1.47 -8.87 8.58
C ALA A 12 2.18 -10.22 8.33
N ASP A 13 1.52 -11.31 8.68
CA ASP A 13 1.93 -12.70 8.46
C ASP A 13 1.64 -13.21 7.03
N GLU A 14 1.09 -12.36 6.16
CA GLU A 14 0.92 -12.59 4.73
C GLU A 14 1.93 -11.74 3.94
N PRO A 15 3.22 -12.13 3.88
CA PRO A 15 4.28 -11.27 3.33
C PRO A 15 4.17 -11.12 1.81
N VAL A 16 3.77 -12.16 1.07
CA VAL A 16 3.87 -12.24 -0.41
C VAL A 16 3.46 -10.96 -1.16
N GLY A 17 2.38 -10.29 -0.73
CA GLY A 17 1.93 -9.04 -1.34
C GLY A 17 2.95 -7.90 -1.24
N ARG A 18 3.71 -7.82 -0.13
CA ARG A 18 4.80 -6.86 0.07
C ARG A 18 5.89 -7.04 -0.96
N GLU A 19 6.42 -8.25 -1.09
CA GLU A 19 7.48 -8.55 -2.05
C GLU A 19 7.00 -8.33 -3.48
N LEU A 20 5.77 -8.75 -3.82
CA LEU A 20 5.20 -8.54 -5.15
C LEU A 20 5.11 -7.04 -5.52
N LEU A 21 4.69 -6.20 -4.58
CA LEU A 21 4.59 -4.76 -4.80
C LEU A 21 5.97 -4.07 -4.94
N ILE A 22 6.99 -4.56 -4.22
CA ILE A 22 8.38 -4.11 -4.40
C ILE A 22 8.90 -4.51 -5.80
N LEU A 23 8.64 -5.75 -6.21
CA LEU A 23 9.01 -6.24 -7.53
C LEU A 23 8.31 -5.46 -8.64
N LEU A 24 7.02 -5.16 -8.47
CA LEU A 24 6.26 -4.32 -9.41
C LEU A 24 6.87 -2.92 -9.53
N ALA A 25 7.19 -2.27 -8.40
CA ALA A 25 7.83 -0.95 -8.41
C ALA A 25 9.17 -0.98 -9.16
N ASN A 26 10.02 -1.97 -8.86
CA ASN A 26 11.30 -2.16 -9.53
C ASN A 26 11.13 -2.42 -11.03
N TRP A 27 10.15 -3.26 -11.41
CA TRP A 27 9.86 -3.57 -12.80
C TRP A 27 9.44 -2.32 -13.57
N ILE A 28 8.58 -1.48 -13.00
CA ILE A 28 8.17 -0.22 -13.63
C ILE A 28 9.37 0.71 -13.82
N CYS A 29 10.17 0.92 -12.77
CA CYS A 29 11.36 1.77 -12.82
C CYS A 29 12.38 1.29 -13.88
N ASN A 30 12.61 -0.02 -13.99
CA ASN A 30 13.62 -0.57 -14.90
C ASN A 30 13.17 -0.66 -16.36
N ASN A 31 11.86 -0.59 -16.62
CA ASN A 31 11.28 -0.84 -17.95
C ASN A 31 10.54 0.35 -18.57
N HIS A 32 10.27 1.45 -17.85
CA HIS A 32 9.51 2.59 -18.40
C HIS A 32 10.09 3.21 -19.68
N MET A 33 11.39 3.06 -19.96
CA MET A 33 12.03 3.51 -21.20
C MET A 33 12.17 2.41 -22.27
N LYS A 34 11.90 1.15 -21.92
CA LYS A 34 12.13 -0.04 -22.77
C LYS A 34 10.83 -0.67 -23.26
N ASP A 35 9.81 -0.65 -22.40
CA ASP A 35 8.52 -1.28 -22.63
C ASP A 35 7.44 -0.19 -22.84
N PRO A 36 6.80 -0.13 -24.03
CA PRO A 36 5.73 0.83 -24.32
C PRO A 36 4.54 0.75 -23.35
N LEU A 37 4.22 -0.44 -22.81
CA LEU A 37 3.12 -0.60 -21.86
C LEU A 37 3.46 0.05 -20.52
N VAL A 38 4.67 -0.20 -20.02
CA VAL A 38 5.16 0.41 -18.77
C VAL A 38 5.25 1.92 -18.90
N ARG A 39 5.69 2.40 -20.06
CA ARG A 39 5.71 3.83 -20.38
C ARG A 39 4.30 4.43 -20.34
N LEU A 40 3.31 3.77 -20.93
CA LEU A 40 1.92 4.22 -20.91
C LEU A 40 1.40 4.35 -19.47
N ILE A 41 1.67 3.35 -18.62
CA ILE A 41 1.31 3.38 -17.20
C ILE A 41 1.99 4.57 -16.50
N ALA A 42 3.29 4.74 -16.69
CA ALA A 42 4.09 5.79 -16.05
C ALA A 42 3.68 7.21 -16.48
N GLU A 43 3.28 7.40 -17.73
CA GLU A 43 2.91 8.72 -18.28
C GLU A 43 1.44 9.10 -18.01
N ASN A 44 0.53 8.12 -17.88
CA ASN A 44 -0.91 8.39 -17.81
C ASN A 44 -1.55 8.11 -16.44
N MET A 45 -0.80 7.55 -15.49
CA MET A 45 -1.31 7.15 -14.18
C MET A 45 -0.46 7.65 -13.02
N HIS A 46 -1.12 8.07 -11.94
CA HIS A 46 -0.48 8.27 -10.65
C HIS A 46 -0.58 6.97 -9.85
N LEU A 47 0.55 6.29 -9.71
CA LEU A 47 0.63 5.01 -9.02
C LEU A 47 1.18 5.20 -7.60
N HIS A 48 0.38 4.87 -6.59
CA HIS A 48 0.84 4.80 -5.21
C HIS A 48 1.01 3.33 -4.80
N ILE A 49 2.20 2.97 -4.33
CA ILE A 49 2.51 1.60 -3.93
C ILE A 49 2.86 1.61 -2.44
N PHE A 50 2.14 0.80 -1.67
CA PHE A 50 2.35 0.63 -0.24
C PHE A 50 2.66 -0.85 -0.01
N PRO A 51 3.95 -1.25 -0.05
CA PRO A 51 4.32 -2.65 0.11
C PRO A 51 3.84 -3.24 1.44
N SER A 52 3.83 -2.44 2.51
CA SER A 52 3.48 -2.92 3.85
C SER A 52 2.58 -1.93 4.59
N MET A 53 1.35 -2.32 4.86
CA MET A 53 0.47 -1.54 5.71
C MET A 53 0.68 -1.84 7.21
N ASN A 54 1.19 -3.03 7.55
CA ASN A 54 1.39 -3.49 8.93
C ASN A 54 2.86 -3.84 9.24
N PRO A 55 3.81 -2.88 9.18
CA PRO A 55 5.24 -3.15 9.37
C PRO A 55 5.60 -3.65 10.79
N ASP A 56 4.82 -3.23 11.79
CA ASP A 56 4.91 -3.61 13.19
C ASP A 56 4.45 -5.05 13.42
N GLY A 57 3.28 -5.43 12.88
CA GLY A 57 2.85 -6.83 12.89
C GLY A 57 3.85 -7.73 12.17
N TYR A 58 4.45 -7.24 11.07
CA TYR A 58 5.40 -8.01 10.26
C TYR A 58 6.69 -8.29 11.06
N ALA A 59 7.23 -7.27 11.72
CA ALA A 59 8.38 -7.42 12.62
C ALA A 59 8.10 -8.42 13.76
N LEU A 60 6.85 -8.49 14.21
CA LEU A 60 6.39 -9.39 15.27
C LEU A 60 5.85 -10.74 14.76
N LYS A 61 5.85 -10.98 13.45
CA LYS A 61 5.33 -12.20 12.78
C LYS A 61 3.92 -12.60 13.24
N ARG A 62 3.00 -11.64 13.29
CA ARG A 62 1.61 -11.85 13.72
C ARG A 62 0.62 -11.08 12.86
N LEU A 63 -0.65 -11.51 12.90
CA LEU A 63 -1.75 -10.88 12.17
C LEU A 63 -1.96 -9.39 12.53
N GLY A 64 -1.96 -9.07 13.83
CA GLY A 64 -2.26 -7.74 14.35
C GLY A 64 -1.07 -6.78 14.37
N ASN A 65 -1.36 -5.49 14.46
CA ASN A 65 -0.38 -4.42 14.66
C ASN A 65 0.24 -4.46 16.07
N GLU A 66 1.08 -3.49 16.44
CA GLU A 66 1.72 -3.37 17.77
C GLU A 66 0.75 -3.50 18.95
N ASN A 67 -0.50 -3.07 18.77
CA ASN A 67 -1.57 -3.10 19.78
C ASN A 67 -2.47 -4.36 19.72
N ASN A 68 -2.08 -5.41 19.00
CA ASN A 68 -2.92 -6.59 18.69
C ASN A 68 -4.16 -6.29 17.83
N THR A 69 -4.26 -5.12 17.19
CA THR A 69 -5.41 -4.79 16.34
C THR A 69 -5.26 -5.44 14.97
N VAL A 70 -6.29 -6.17 14.53
CA VAL A 70 -6.39 -6.69 13.16
C VAL A 70 -6.84 -5.57 12.24
N LEU A 71 -5.93 -5.05 11.42
CA LEU A 71 -6.18 -3.85 10.60
C LEU A 71 -7.40 -4.00 9.68
N ASN A 72 -7.61 -5.18 9.07
CA ASN A 72 -8.76 -5.45 8.20
C ASN A 72 -10.11 -5.62 8.94
N ARG A 73 -10.12 -5.40 10.27
CA ARG A 73 -11.32 -5.37 11.12
C ARG A 73 -11.53 -4.01 11.78
N ASP A 74 -10.65 -3.04 11.48
CA ASP A 74 -10.57 -1.72 12.11
C ASP A 74 -10.87 -0.58 11.09
N PHE A 75 -11.44 -0.94 9.94
CA PHE A 75 -11.95 0.02 8.98
C PHE A 75 -13.35 0.49 9.40
N PRO A 76 -13.67 1.79 9.25
CA PRO A 76 -15.03 2.25 9.47
C PRO A 76 -15.97 1.62 8.44
N TYR A 77 -16.90 0.79 8.90
CA TYR A 77 -17.92 0.20 8.04
C TYR A 77 -19.17 1.10 8.00
N GLN A 78 -19.80 1.26 6.83
CA GLN A 78 -20.97 2.13 6.64
C GLN A 78 -22.31 1.49 7.09
N VAL A 79 -22.31 0.71 8.18
CA VAL A 79 -23.56 0.36 8.87
C VAL A 79 -23.55 0.89 10.29
N THR A 80 -24.48 1.82 10.48
CA THR A 80 -25.14 2.24 11.72
C THR A 80 -24.26 2.80 12.84
N SER A 81 -24.40 4.11 13.01
CA SER A 81 -24.51 4.83 14.30
C SER A 81 -24.20 4.02 15.56
N CYS A 82 -23.01 4.22 16.14
CA CYS A 82 -22.86 4.73 17.50
C CYS A 82 -21.38 4.87 17.89
N ASN A 83 -21.08 6.04 18.48
CA ASN A 83 -19.85 6.50 19.09
C ASN A 83 -18.62 6.71 18.19
N PHE A 84 -18.32 8.00 18.04
CA PHE A 84 -17.08 8.59 17.57
C PHE A 84 -15.90 8.19 18.50
N GLY A 85 -15.52 6.92 18.46
CA GLY A 85 -14.35 6.37 19.11
C GLY A 85 -13.18 6.36 18.13
N PHE A 86 -12.40 7.44 18.15
CA PHE A 86 -10.97 7.48 17.81
C PHE A 86 -10.52 6.71 16.55
N LEU A 87 -10.59 7.37 15.39
CA LEU A 87 -9.82 7.10 14.17
C LEU A 87 -8.29 7.18 14.45
N THR A 88 -7.71 6.22 15.17
CA THR A 88 -6.29 6.29 15.58
C THR A 88 -5.38 5.18 15.10
N SER A 89 -5.90 4.15 14.43
CA SER A 89 -5.06 3.03 13.98
C SER A 89 -4.91 2.93 12.46
N PHE A 90 -5.76 3.63 11.68
CA PHE A 90 -5.65 3.67 10.23
C PHE A 90 -4.65 4.72 9.71
N PHE A 91 -3.40 4.67 10.20
CA PHE A 91 -2.32 5.45 9.60
C PHE A 91 -1.45 4.53 8.76
N MET A 92 -1.38 4.78 7.45
CA MET A 92 -0.48 4.02 6.58
C MET A 92 0.97 4.28 6.99
N LYS A 93 1.59 3.28 7.64
CA LYS A 93 2.93 3.40 8.21
C LYS A 93 4.05 3.39 7.16
N THR A 94 3.87 2.78 5.99
CA THR A 94 4.88 2.83 4.91
C THR A 94 4.26 3.22 3.56
N LYS A 95 4.57 4.44 3.10
CA LYS A 95 4.17 4.94 1.79
C LYS A 95 5.38 5.03 0.89
N LEU A 96 5.44 4.20 -0.16
CA LEU A 96 6.32 4.48 -1.28
C LEU A 96 5.51 5.33 -2.27
N ASN A 97 5.69 6.65 -2.21
CA ASN A 97 5.19 7.49 -3.29
C ASN A 97 6.09 7.24 -4.49
N LEU A 98 5.72 6.31 -5.36
CA LEU A 98 6.23 6.26 -6.72
C LEU A 98 5.56 7.40 -7.51
N LYS A 99 5.82 8.64 -7.09
CA LYS A 99 5.62 9.77 -7.98
C LYS A 99 6.73 9.61 -8.99
N ILE A 100 6.42 8.94 -10.10
CA ILE A 100 7.20 9.09 -11.33
C ILE A 100 7.00 10.55 -11.75
N VAL A 101 7.63 11.45 -10.99
CA VAL A 101 8.04 12.75 -11.49
C VAL A 101 9.22 12.40 -12.37
N LEU A 102 8.91 11.87 -13.55
CA LEU A 102 9.70 12.21 -14.71
C LEU A 102 9.73 13.73 -14.68
N HIS A 103 10.86 14.29 -14.29
CA HIS A 103 11.16 15.68 -14.52
C HIS A 103 10.77 15.96 -15.97
N LYS A 104 9.64 16.65 -16.16
CA LYS A 104 9.59 17.66 -17.19
C LYS A 104 10.49 18.80 -16.74
#